data_AF-A0A2T2TF88-F1
#
_entry.id   AF-A0A2T2TF88-F1
#
_cell.length_a   1.000
_cell.length_b   1.000
_cell.length_c   1.000
_cell.angle_alpha   90.00
_cell.angle_beta   90.00
_cell.angle_gamma   90.00
#
_symmetry.space_group_name_H-M   'P 1'
#
loop_
_entity.id
_entity.type
_entity.pdbx_description
1 polymer ?
#
loop_
_entity_poly.entity_id
_entity_poly.type
_entity_poly.pdbx_seq_one_letter_code
_entity_poly.pdbx_strand_id
1 'polypeptide(L)' 'MPATLSKSEIFRALDDLPDEEIALEDVIECLILLKKVRSGLDQEGEGVPHDDVKQQFKKSPEERTWH' A
#
# COMPACT_ATOMS: atom_id res chain seq x y z
N MET A 1 -13.02 4.84 2.10
CA MET A 1 -13.18 4.06 0.85
C MET A 1 -11.80 3.47 0.52
N PRO A 2 -11.68 2.21 0.06
CA PRO A 2 -10.37 1.69 -0.33
C PRO A 2 -9.81 2.56 -1.47
N ALA A 3 -8.56 3.01 -1.37
CA ALA A 3 -7.98 3.85 -2.42
C ALA A 3 -7.97 3.08 -3.74
N THR A 4 -8.59 3.66 -4.76
CA THR A 4 -8.60 3.13 -6.12
C THR A 4 -7.64 3.95 -6.98
N LEU A 5 -7.03 3.29 -7.96
CA LEU A 5 -6.27 3.98 -9.00
C LEU A 5 -7.21 4.20 -10.18
N SER A 6 -7.28 5.43 -10.68
CA SER A 6 -7.91 5.69 -11.97
C SER A 6 -7.05 5.13 -13.11
N LYS A 7 -7.69 4.85 -14.25
CA LYS A 7 -7.01 4.36 -15.45
C LYS A 7 -5.89 5.30 -15.91
N SER A 8 -6.08 6.61 -15.81
CA SER A 8 -5.07 7.63 -16.15
C SER A 8 -3.84 7.57 -15.24
N GLU A 9 -4.02 7.27 -13.95
CA GLU A 9 -2.90 7.18 -13.00
C GLU A 9 -2.11 5.90 -13.20
N ILE A 10 -2.78 4.81 -13.56
CA ILE A 10 -2.12 3.58 -13.97
C ILE A 10 -1.25 3.85 -15.20
N PHE A 11 -1.78 4.45 -16.25
CA PHE A 11 -0.97 4.73 -17.45
C PHE A 11 0.20 5.65 -17.16
N ARG A 12 0.01 6.73 -16.38
CA ARG A 12 1.13 7.60 -16.01
C ARG A 12 2.22 6.84 -15.24
N ALA A 13 1.83 5.95 -14.33
CA ALA A 13 2.80 5.12 -13.61
C ALA A 13 3.52 4.11 -14.52
N LEU A 14 2.88 3.66 -15.59
CA LEU A 14 3.50 2.82 -16.61
C LEU A 14 4.43 3.62 -17.53
N ASP A 15 4.12 4.89 -17.83
CA ASP A 15 4.98 5.79 -18.61
C ASP A 15 6.30 6.10 -17.86
N ASP A 16 6.30 6.01 -16.53
CA ASP A 16 7.50 6.19 -15.70
C ASP A 16 8.39 4.93 -15.65
N LEU A 17 7.93 3.79 -16.17
CA LEU A 17 8.72 2.57 -16.23
C LEU A 17 9.74 2.63 -17.39
N PRO A 18 10.89 1.97 -17.27
CA PRO A 18 11.87 1.93 -18.35
C PRO A 18 11.28 1.30 -19.63
N ASP A 19 11.71 1.79 -20.79
CA ASP A 19 11.29 1.29 -22.12
C ASP A 19 11.80 -0.14 -22.46
N GLU A 20 12.46 -0.80 -21.51
CA GLU A 20 13.05 -2.14 -21.63
C GLU A 20 12.01 -3.24 -21.38
N GLU A 21 12.38 -4.51 -21.62
CA GLU A 21 11.53 -5.65 -21.25
C GLU A 21 11.43 -5.75 -19.72
N ILE A 22 10.25 -5.45 -19.17
CA ILE A 22 9.92 -5.61 -17.75
C ILE A 22 8.98 -6.79 -17.58
N ALA A 23 9.18 -7.59 -16.53
CA ALA A 23 8.26 -8.67 -16.20
C ALA A 23 6.89 -8.09 -15.78
N LEU A 24 5.81 -8.73 -16.22
CA LEU A 24 4.45 -8.28 -15.88
C LEU A 24 4.23 -8.25 -14.36
N GLU A 25 4.85 -9.18 -13.64
CA GLU A 25 4.83 -9.28 -12.19
C GLU A 25 5.38 -8.02 -11.51
N ASP A 26 6.51 -7.50 -12.00
CA ASP A 26 7.14 -6.29 -11.45
C ASP A 26 6.24 -5.06 -11.65
N VAL A 27 5.55 -4.98 -12.79
CA VAL A 27 4.58 -3.94 -13.09
C VAL A 27 3.39 -4.01 -12.12
N ILE A 28 2.87 -5.22 -11.88
CA ILE A 28 1.76 -5.45 -10.93
C ILE A 28 2.18 -5.05 -9.52
N GLU A 29 3.38 -5.42 -9.08
CA GLU A 29 3.92 -5.05 -7.77
C GLU A 29 4.03 -3.53 -7.60
N CYS A 30 4.53 -2.83 -8.61
CA CYS A 30 4.60 -1.37 -8.61
C CYS A 30 3.22 -0.71 -8.45
N LEU A 31 2.22 -1.18 -9.20
CA LEU A 31 0.86 -0.67 -9.11
C LEU A 31 0.21 -0.96 -7.74
N ILE A 32 0.49 -2.13 -7.15
CA ILE A 32 0.06 -2.47 -5.78
C ILE A 32 0.70 -1.53 -4.76
N LEU A 33 2.01 -1.27 -4.89
CA LEU A 33 2.72 -0.35 -4.02
C LEU A 33 2.13 1.06 -4.11
N LEU A 34 1.90 1.57 -5.32
CA LEU A 34 1.29 2.89 -5.55
C LEU A 34 -0.08 3.00 -4.88
N LYS A 35 -0.91 1.96 -5.00
CA LYS A 35 -2.22 1.89 -4.32
C LYS A 35 -2.07 1.94 -2.80
N LYS A 36 -1.11 1.20 -2.23
CA LYS A 36 -0.85 1.17 -0.78
C LYS A 36 -0.39 2.54 -0.28
N VAL A 37 0.54 3.19 -0.98
CA VAL A 37 1.02 4.53 -0.64
C VAL A 37 -0.15 5.52 -0.62
N ARG A 38 -1.02 5.50 -1.64
CA ARG A 38 -2.22 6.35 -1.66
C ARG A 38 -3.17 6.09 -0.51
N SER A 39 -3.45 4.82 -0.24
CA SER A 39 -4.29 4.42 0.89
C SER A 39 -3.72 4.96 2.21
N GLY A 40 -2.39 4.92 2.37
CA GLY A 40 -1.71 5.47 3.53
C GLY A 40 -1.77 6.99 3.62
N LEU A 41 -1.61 7.70 2.49
CA LEU A 41 -1.74 9.16 2.43
C LEU A 41 -3.17 9.62 2.74
N ASP A 42 -4.18 8.90 2.26
CA ASP A 42 -5.59 9.19 2.57
C ASP A 42 -5.91 8.97 4.06
N GLN A 43 -5.09 8.19 4.77
CA GLN A 43 -5.20 7.87 6.19
C GLN A 43 -4.20 8.65 7.06
N GLU A 44 -3.64 9.74 6.55
CA GLU A 44 -2.72 10.58 7.31
C GLU A 44 -3.37 11.07 8.62
N GLY A 45 -2.76 10.73 9.76
CA GLY A 45 -3.31 11.03 11.09
C GLY A 45 -4.26 9.97 11.65
N GLU A 46 -4.65 8.97 10.88
CA GLU A 46 -5.48 7.82 11.32
C GLU A 46 -4.65 6.57 11.67
N GLY A 47 -3.33 6.73 11.81
CA GLY A 47 -2.42 5.64 12.14
C GLY A 47 -2.54 5.16 13.60
N VAL A 48 -2.18 3.90 13.84
CA VAL A 48 -2.09 3.35 15.20
C VAL A 48 -0.77 3.80 15.85
N PRO A 49 -0.78 4.29 17.11
CA PRO A 49 0.45 4.62 17.83
C PRO A 49 1.45 3.47 17.87
N HIS A 50 2.73 3.78 17.70
CA HIS A 50 3.79 2.75 17.62
C HIS A 50 3.84 1.82 18.84
N ASP A 51 3.59 2.36 20.03
CA ASP A 51 3.59 1.57 21.26
C ASP A 51 2.40 0.61 21.33
N ASP A 52 1.25 0.97 20.77
CA ASP A 52 0.07 0.10 20.69
C ASP A 52 0.33 -1.03 19.69
N VAL A 53 0.95 -0.73 18.55
CA VAL A 53 1.40 -1.74 17.57
C VAL A 53 2.33 -2.74 18.25
N LYS A 54 3.35 -2.27 18.98
CA LYS A 54 4.27 -3.15 19.73
C LYS A 54 3.54 -4.06 20.70
N GLN A 55 2.54 -3.56 21.42
CA GLN A 55 1.77 -4.36 22.35
C GLN A 55 0.98 -5.47 21.64
N GLN A 56 0.38 -5.17 20.48
CA GLN A 56 -0.34 -6.18 19.69
C GLN A 56 0.58 -7.26 19.15
N PHE A 57 1.79 -6.92 18.70
CA PHE A 57 2.75 -7.88 18.18
C PHE A 57 3.36 -8.82 19.24
N LYS A 58 3.17 -8.54 20.53
CA LYS A 58 3.50 -9.48 21.61
C LYS A 58 2.47 -10.60 21.82
N LYS A 59 1.26 -10.43 21.26
CA LYS A 59 0.17 -11.41 21.33
C LYS A 59 0.23 -12.38 20.16
N SER A 60 -0.41 -13.55 20.32
CA SER A 60 -0.61 -14.49 19.21
C SER A 60 -1.47 -13.87 18.10
N PRO A 61 -1.36 -14.30 16.83
CA PRO A 61 -2.08 -13.69 15.72
C PRO A 61 -3.61 -13.62 15.94
N GLU A 62 -4.21 -14.69 16.47
CA GLU A 62 -5.64 -14.78 16.81
C GLU A 62 -6.09 -13.81 17.92
N GLU A 63 -5.19 -13.27 18.74
CA GLU A 63 -5.49 -12.37 19.87
C GLU A 63 -5.24 -10.88 19.57
N ARG A 64 -4.77 -10.56 18.35
CA ARG A 64 -4.47 -9.17 17.97
C ARG A 64 -5.76 -8.40 17.70
N THR A 65 -5.88 -7.22 18.30
CA THR A 65 -6.98 -6.29 18.06
C THR A 65 -6.45 -5.00 17.46
N TRP A 66 -7.09 -4.52 16.40
CA TRP A 66 -6.81 -3.23 15.77
C TRP A 66 -8.04 -2.35 16.01
N HIS A 67 -7.84 -1.17 16.61
CA HIS A 67 -8.89 -0.18 16.89
C HIS A 67 -8.82 0.94 15.86
#